data_AF-A0A974UA75-F1
#
_entry.id   AF-A0A974UA75-F1
#
_cell.length_a   1.000
_cell.length_b   1.000
_cell.length_c   1.000
_cell.angle_alpha   90.00
_cell.angle_beta   90.00
_cell.angle_gamma   90.00
#
_symmetry.space_group_name_H-M   'P 1'
#
loop_
_entity.id
_entity.type
_entity.pdbx_description
1 polymer ?
#
loop_
_entity_poly.entity_id
_entity_poly.type
_entity_poly.pdbx_seq_one_letter_code
_entity_poly.pdbx_strand_id
1 'polypeptide(L)'
;MQQLELLDIPSPCRQICETNSKGYCIGCFRNREERLRWNEFSNEQRRIVLKRCYTRKLKAIREKKAALEVENEQIPNQTSFFD
;
A
#
# COMPACT_ATOMS: atom_id res chain seq x y z
N MET A 1 -24.00 30.30 7.26
CA MET A 1 -23.94 28.88 7.64
C MET A 1 -23.10 28.12 6.63
N GLN A 2 -22.35 27.11 7.09
CA GLN A 2 -21.40 26.24 6.38
C GLN A 2 -20.02 26.83 6.06
N GLN A 3 -19.20 26.97 7.11
CA GLN A 3 -17.74 27.09 7.00
C GLN A 3 -17.12 25.78 7.48
N LEU A 4 -17.00 24.75 6.63
CA LEU A 4 -16.27 23.54 6.99
C LEU A 4 -15.61 22.74 5.85
N GLU A 5 -15.68 23.15 4.58
CA GLU A 5 -15.21 22.32 3.44
C GLU A 5 -13.99 22.88 2.69
N LEU A 6 -13.02 23.46 3.40
CA LEU A 6 -11.79 24.02 2.80
C LEU A 6 -10.51 23.25 3.18
N LEU A 7 -10.63 22.03 3.70
CA LEU A 7 -9.46 21.19 3.96
C LEU A 7 -9.17 20.32 2.73
N ASP A 8 -8.16 20.72 1.97
CA ASP A 8 -7.61 19.93 0.88
C ASP A 8 -7.16 18.55 1.37
N ILE A 9 -7.44 17.52 0.57
CA ILE A 9 -7.01 16.16 0.88
C ILE A 9 -5.51 16.01 0.59
N PRO A 10 -4.66 15.70 1.60
CA PRO A 10 -3.23 15.61 1.40
C PRO A 10 -2.84 14.39 0.56
N SER A 11 -1.72 14.49 -0.16
CA SER A 11 -1.19 13.39 -0.95
C SER A 11 -0.65 12.26 -0.07
N PRO A 12 -0.97 10.97 -0.36
CA PRO A 12 -0.42 9.83 0.40
C PRO A 12 1.03 9.48 0.00
N CYS A 13 1.72 10.36 -0.73
CA CYS A 13 3.04 10.09 -1.27
C CYS A 13 4.09 9.97 -0.16
N ARG A 14 4.92 8.92 -0.21
CA ARG A 14 6.08 8.74 0.69
C ARG A 14 7.42 8.95 0.00
N GLN A 15 7.42 9.64 -1.14
CA GLN A 15 8.61 9.86 -1.99
C GLN A 15 9.30 8.56 -2.45
N ILE A 16 8.56 7.45 -2.48
CA ILE A 16 9.01 6.19 -3.05
C ILE A 16 8.30 6.01 -4.39
N CYS A 17 9.04 6.07 -5.49
CA CYS A 17 8.48 6.01 -6.85
C CYS A 17 8.61 4.63 -7.52
N GLU A 18 8.85 3.58 -6.72
CA GLU A 18 8.94 2.21 -7.21
C GLU A 18 7.57 1.53 -7.28
N THR A 19 7.41 0.64 -8.28
CA THR A 19 6.15 -0.05 -8.57
C THR A 19 6.32 -1.55 -8.32
N ASN A 20 5.34 -2.19 -7.69
CA ASN A 20 5.33 -3.64 -7.53
C ASN A 20 4.95 -4.38 -8.82
N SER A 21 5.02 -5.71 -8.79
CA SER A 21 4.61 -6.59 -9.90
C SER A 21 3.15 -6.41 -10.34
N LYS A 22 2.30 -5.82 -9.50
CA LYS A 22 0.88 -5.56 -9.77
C LYS A 22 0.61 -4.15 -10.33
N GLY A 23 1.64 -3.35 -10.59
CA GLY A 23 1.49 -2.00 -11.15
C GLY A 23 1.13 -0.91 -10.13
N TYR A 24 1.28 -1.17 -8.83
CA TYR A 24 1.02 -0.18 -7.76
C TYR A 24 2.32 0.31 -7.11
N CYS A 25 2.36 1.59 -6.75
CA CYS A 25 3.48 2.15 -5.99
C CYS A 25 3.66 1.42 -4.65
N ILE A 26 4.88 1.01 -4.32
CA ILE A 26 5.17 0.29 -3.06
C ILE A 26 4.97 1.17 -1.82
N GLY A 27 5.15 2.49 -1.96
CA GLY A 27 5.00 3.44 -0.86
C GLY A 27 3.55 3.88 -0.62
N CYS A 28 2.87 4.36 -1.66
CA CYS A 28 1.55 4.97 -1.56
C CYS A 28 0.39 4.14 -2.13
N PHE A 29 0.67 2.99 -2.77
CA PHE A 29 -0.32 2.06 -3.33
C PHE A 29 -1.25 2.64 -4.43
N ARG A 30 -0.92 3.84 -4.93
CA ARG A 30 -1.54 4.42 -6.13
C ARG A 30 -1.05 3.71 -7.39
N ASN A 31 -1.91 3.55 -8.38
CA ASN A 31 -1.51 3.15 -9.73
C ASN A 31 -0.88 4.33 -10.50
N ARG A 32 -0.44 4.10 -11.75
CA ARG A 32 0.19 5.13 -12.58
C ARG A 32 -0.75 6.34 -12.84
N GLU A 33 -2.00 6.08 -13.21
CA GLU A 33 -2.97 7.15 -13.52
C GLU A 33 -3.30 7.99 -12.29
N GLU A 34 -3.56 7.35 -11.15
CA GLU A 34 -3.84 8.01 -9.86
C GLU A 34 -2.66 8.87 -9.37
N ARG A 35 -1.42 8.59 -9.79
CA ARG A 35 -0.26 9.44 -9.52
C ARG A 35 -0.23 10.66 -10.43
N LEU A 36 -0.40 10.45 -11.74
CA LEU A 36 -0.33 11.51 -12.74
C LEU A 36 -1.46 12.54 -12.56
N ARG A 37 -2.68 12.06 -12.30
CA ARG A 37 -3.89 12.90 -12.26
C ARG A 37 -4.27 13.38 -10.86
N TRP A 38 -3.42 13.18 -9.86
CA TRP A 38 -3.74 13.51 -8.46
C TRP A 38 -4.16 14.97 -8.25
N ASN A 39 -3.48 15.89 -8.94
CA ASN A 39 -3.75 17.32 -8.85
C ASN A 39 -5.06 17.71 -9.56
N GLU A 40 -5.51 16.91 -10.54
CA GLU A 40 -6.78 17.10 -11.26
C GLU A 40 -7.99 16.58 -10.47
N PHE A 41 -7.77 15.73 -9.47
CA PHE A 41 -8.87 15.10 -8.75
C PHE A 41 -9.59 16.05 -7.79
N SER A 42 -10.92 15.94 -7.77
CA SER A 42 -11.75 16.56 -6.73
C SER A 42 -11.48 15.93 -5.37
N ASN A 43 -11.85 16.62 -4.28
CA ASN A 43 -11.68 16.08 -2.93
C ASN A 43 -12.41 14.74 -2.72
N GLU A 44 -13.57 14.54 -3.37
CA GLU A 44 -14.27 13.26 -3.37
C GLU A 44 -13.47 12.16 -4.09
N GLN A 45 -12.95 12.45 -5.28
CA GLN A 45 -12.10 11.52 -6.03
C GLN A 45 -10.84 11.16 -5.26
N ARG A 46 -10.19 12.14 -4.62
CA ARG A 46 -9.02 11.92 -3.75
C ARG A 46 -9.36 10.97 -2.60
N ARG A 47 -10.51 11.14 -1.92
CA ARG A 47 -10.96 10.23 -0.85
C ARG A 47 -11.18 8.80 -1.38
N ILE A 48 -11.76 8.65 -2.58
CA ILE A 48 -11.95 7.33 -3.21
C ILE A 48 -10.61 6.67 -3.49
N VAL A 49 -9.65 7.41 -4.06
CA VAL A 49 -8.29 6.90 -4.33
C VAL A 49 -7.61 6.47 -3.03
N LEU A 50 -7.71 7.25 -1.96
CA LEU A 50 -7.14 6.90 -0.66
C LEU A 50 -7.75 5.61 -0.09
N LYS A 51 -9.09 5.45 -0.17
CA LYS A 51 -9.77 4.21 0.24
C LYS A 51 -9.24 3.00 -0.55
N ARG A 52 -9.09 3.13 -1.87
CA ARG A 52 -8.52 2.05 -2.72
C ARG A 52 -7.07 1.74 -2.34
N CYS A 53 -6.24 2.75 -2.11
CA CYS A 53 -4.85 2.57 -1.68
C CYS A 53 -4.77 1.82 -0.33
N TYR A 54 -5.65 2.15 0.62
CA TYR A 54 -5.74 1.45 1.89
C TYR A 54 -6.10 -0.03 1.71
N THR A 55 -7.12 -0.34 0.91
CA THR A 55 -7.50 -1.74 0.60
C THR A 55 -6.35 -2.51 -0.05
N ARG A 56 -5.65 -1.91 -1.01
CA ARG A 56 -4.47 -2.52 -1.67
C ARG A 56 -3.34 -2.77 -0.67
N LYS A 57 -3.09 -1.83 0.26
CA LYS A 57 -2.12 -1.98 1.35
C LYS A 57 -2.46 -3.17 2.26
N LEU A 58 -3.71 -3.27 2.71
CA LEU A 58 -4.15 -4.39 3.55
C LEU A 58 -3.99 -5.74 2.84
N LYS A 59 -4.33 -5.81 1.55
CA LYS A 59 -4.13 -7.02 0.75
C LYS A 59 -2.65 -7.39 0.67
N ALA A 60 -1.76 -6.43 0.40
CA ALA A 60 -0.32 -6.68 0.35
C ALA A 60 0.26 -7.15 1.69
N ILE A 61 -0.21 -6.59 2.82
CA ILE A 61 0.20 -7.02 4.16
C ILE A 61 -0.23 -8.47 4.43
N ARG A 62 -1.47 -8.83 4.09
CA ARG A 62 -1.97 -10.20 4.26
C ARG A 62 -1.20 -11.20 3.41
N GLU A 63 -0.96 -10.88 2.15
CA GLU A 63 -0.15 -11.71 1.25
C GLU A 63 1.27 -11.91 1.79
N LYS A 64 1.90 -10.84 2.31
CA LYS A 64 3.23 -10.93 2.94
C LYS A 64 3.21 -11.78 4.21
N LYS A 65 2.19 -11.64 5.07
CA LYS A 65 2.05 -12.44 6.30
C LYS A 65 1.94 -13.94 5.98
N ALA A 66 1.08 -14.29 5.02
CA ALA A 66 0.91 -15.67 4.59
C ALA A 66 2.21 -16.26 4.01
N ALA A 67 2.97 -15.48 3.21
CA ALA A 67 4.26 -15.92 2.70
C ALA A 67 5.30 -16.17 3.82
N LEU A 68 5.36 -15.28 4.82
CA LEU A 68 6.27 -15.42 5.96
C LEU A 68 5.90 -16.60 6.87
N GLU A 69 4.61 -16.91 7.03
CA GLU A 69 4.16 -18.07 7.82
C GLU A 69 4.62 -19.39 7.17
N VAL A 70 4.48 -19.51 5.84
CA VAL A 70 4.98 -20.67 5.08
C VAL A 70 6.50 -20.84 5.23
N GLU A 71 7.27 -19.74 5.20
CA GLU A 71 8.73 -19.79 5.32
C GLU A 71 9.19 -20.23 6.73
N ASN A 72 8.48 -19.79 7.78
CA ASN A 72 8.80 -20.18 9.17
C ASN A 72 8.47 -21.66 9.47
N GLU A 73 7.43 -22.23 8.86
CA GLU A 73 7.10 -23.66 9.02
C GLU A 73 8.11 -24.60 8.34
N GLN A 74 8.91 -24.09 7.38
CA GLN A 74 9.86 -24.88 6.59
C GLN A 74 11.27 -24.93 7.17
N ILE A 75 11.55 -24.29 8.31
CA ILE A 75 12.84 -24.44 9.00
C ILE A 75 12.93 -25.88 9.50
N PRO A 76 13.73 -26.77 8.89
CA PRO A 76 13.95 -28.09 9.44
C PRO A 76 14.68 -27.85 10.76
N ASN A 77 14.19 -28.44 11.85
CA ASN A 77 14.96 -28.57 13.08
C ASN A 77 16.36 -29.06 12.69
N GLN A 78 17.35 -28.16 12.67
CA GLN A 78 18.74 -28.56 12.58
C GLN A 78 19.04 -29.26 13.89
N THR A 79 18.81 -30.57 13.91
CA THR A 79 19.34 -31.47 14.92
C THR A 79 20.82 -31.17 15.03
N SER A 80 21.24 -30.85 16.25
CA SER A 80 22.59 -30.50 16.64
C SER A 80 23.60 -31.49 16.05
N PHE A 81 24.34 -31.03 15.05
CA PHE A 81 25.51 -31.69 14.47
C PHE A 81 26.72 -31.45 15.38
N PHE A 82 26.65 -31.93 16.62
CA PHE A 82 27.80 -32.05 17.50
C PHE A 82 27.62 -33.34 18.29
N ASP A 83 28.10 -34.43 17.68
CA ASP A 83 28.61 -35.62 18.36
C ASP A 83 30.04 -35.35 18.86
#